data_AF-A0A0B8Q4H9-F1
#
_entry.id   AF-A0A0B8Q4H9-F1
#
_cell.length_a   1.000
_cell.length_b   1.000
_cell.length_c   1.000
_cell.angle_alpha   90.00
_cell.angle_beta   90.00
_cell.angle_gamma   90.00
#
_symmetry.space_group_name_H-M   'P 1'
#
loop_
_entity.id
_entity.type
_entity.pdbx_description
1 polymer ?
#
loop_
_entity_poly.entity_id
_entity_poly.type
_entity_poly.pdbx_seq_one_letter_code
_entity_poly.pdbx_strand_id
1 'polypeptide(L)' 'MEILENGRVQGTIFTDDLSIERGGKFNGDIKDAKKEQVVELADKETKAEKKERKTA' A
#
# COMPACT_ATOMS: atom_id res chain seq x y z
N MET A 1 -2.30 -6.49 -12.03
CA MET A 1 -1.37 -7.62 -11.78
C MET A 1 -1.63 -8.70 -12.82
N GLU A 2 -0.60 -9.37 -13.32
CA GLU A 2 -0.75 -10.29 -14.45
C GLU A 2 -0.03 -11.62 -14.20
N ILE A 3 -0.72 -12.73 -14.46
CA ILE A 3 -0.19 -14.10 -14.36
C ILE A 3 -0.18 -14.69 -15.77
N LEU A 4 1.01 -14.76 -16.36
CA LEU A 4 1.23 -15.24 -17.73
C LEU A 4 1.04 -16.77 -17.85
N GLU A 5 1.06 -17.29 -19.07
CA GLU A 5 0.83 -18.72 -19.40
C GLU A 5 1.60 -19.73 -18.51
N ASN A 6 2.83 -19.43 -18.11
CA ASN A 6 3.63 -20.30 -17.23
C ASN A 6 3.81 -19.75 -15.81
N GLY A 7 3.12 -18.65 -15.50
CA GLY A 7 3.15 -17.98 -14.21
C GLY A 7 2.55 -18.85 -13.11
N ARG A 8 3.21 -18.88 -11.95
CA ARG A 8 2.70 -19.52 -10.74
C ARG A 8 2.81 -18.56 -9.57
N VAL A 9 1.68 -18.25 -8.96
CA VAL A 9 1.60 -17.40 -7.77
C VAL A 9 0.94 -18.19 -6.65
N GLN A 10 1.52 -18.11 -5.45
CA GLN A 10 0.94 -18.69 -4.24
C GLN A 10 0.97 -17.66 -3.12
N GLY A 11 -0.15 -17.54 -2.40
CA GLY A 11 -0.29 -16.60 -1.27
C GLY A 11 -1.41 -15.59 -1.48
N THR A 12 -1.31 -14.45 -0.79
CA THR A 12 -2.35 -13.41 -0.86
C THR A 12 -1.97 -12.29 -1.82
N ILE A 13 -2.86 -11.96 -2.74
CA ILE A 13 -2.72 -10.87 -3.70
C ILE A 13 -3.61 -9.72 -3.26
N PHE A 14 -3.06 -8.50 -3.25
CA PHE A 14 -3.82 -7.26 -3.04
C PHE A 14 -3.85 -6.48 -4.34
N THR A 15 -4.97 -6.51 -5.04
CA THR A 15 -5.07 -5.84 -6.34
C THR A 15 -6.52 -5.56 -6.71
N ASP A 16 -6.74 -4.44 -7.39
CA ASP A 16 -8.05 -4.10 -7.97
C ASP A 16 -8.14 -4.54 -9.45
N ASP A 17 -7.03 -4.99 -10.03
CA ASP A 17 -6.92 -5.40 -11.43
C ASP A 17 -6.06 -6.67 -11.56
N LEU A 18 -6.68 -7.76 -12.03
CA LEU A 18 -6.05 -9.07 -12.18
C LEU A 18 -6.33 -9.67 -13.56
N SER A 19 -5.26 -9.94 -14.30
CA SER A 19 -5.25 -10.72 -15.54
C SER A 19 -4.58 -12.08 -15.30
N ILE A 20 -5.22 -13.17 -15.74
CA ILE A 20 -4.62 -14.51 -15.74
C ILE A 20 -4.73 -15.07 -17.16
N GLU A 21 -3.58 -15.25 -17.80
CA GLU A 21 -3.50 -15.87 -19.11
C GLU A 21 -3.73 -17.38 -19.03
N ARG A 22 -4.08 -17.99 -20.16
CA ARG A 22 -4.32 -19.43 -20.26
C ARG A 22 -3.06 -20.20 -19.86
N GLY A 23 -3.17 -21.07 -18.86
CA GLY A 23 -2.05 -21.84 -18.32
C GLY A 23 -1.47 -21.27 -17.02
N GLY A 24 -1.70 -19.99 -16.75
CA GLY A 24 -1.34 -19.34 -15.50
C GLY A 24 -2.01 -20.00 -14.30
N LYS A 25 -1.31 -20.08 -13.17
CA LYS A 25 -1.81 -20.73 -11.96
C LYS A 25 -1.69 -19.80 -10.76
N PHE A 26 -2.78 -19.66 -10.04
CA PHE A 26 -2.82 -18.97 -8.77
C PHE A 26 -3.42 -19.87 -7.70
N ASN A 27 -2.77 -19.97 -6.54
CA ASN A 27 -3.29 -20.65 -5.37
C ASN A 27 -3.19 -19.76 -4.13
N GLY A 28 -4.32 -19.25 -3.65
CA GLY A 28 -4.40 -18.45 -2.44
C GLY A 28 -5.57 -17.49 -2.47
N ASP A 29 -5.44 -16.36 -1.77
CA ASP A 29 -6.52 -15.40 -1.58
C ASP A 29 -6.28 -14.10 -2.35
N ILE A 30 -7.33 -13.52 -2.91
CA ILE A 30 -7.29 -12.16 -3.48
C ILE A 30 -8.05 -11.22 -2.54
N LYS A 31 -7.46 -10.05 -2.28
CA LYS A 31 -8.02 -8.98 -1.45
C LYS A 31 -7.95 -7.67 -2.22
N ASP A 32 -8.84 -6.75 -1.87
CA ASP A 32 -8.85 -5.40 -2.44
C ASP A 32 -7.53 -4.68 -2.17
N ALA A 33 -7.07 -3.89 -3.13
CA ALA A 33 -5.94 -3.02 -2.87
C ALA A 33 -6.36 -1.99 -1.81
N LYS A 34 -5.53 -1.82 -0.77
CA LYS A 34 -5.75 -0.74 0.20
C LYS A 34 -5.67 0.58 -0.56
N LYS A 35 -6.80 1.29 -0.65
CA LYS A 35 -6.80 2.68 -1.13
C LYS A 35 -6.02 3.48 -0.11
N GLU A 36 -4.85 3.98 -0.49
CA GLU A 36 -4.12 4.94 0.33
C GLU A 36 -5.05 6.13 0.57
N GLN A 37 -5.40 6.33 1.84
CA GLN A 37 -6.16 7.49 2.24
C GLN A 37 -5.22 8.69 2.11
N VAL A 38 -5.39 9.45 1.03
CA VAL A 38 -4.68 10.72 0.82
C VAL A 38 -5.24 11.71 1.84
N VAL A 39 -4.70 11.69 3.06
CA VAL A 39 -4.87 12.81 3.98
C VAL A 39 -4.00 13.94 3.46
N GLU A 40 -4.64 15.03 3.04
CA GLU A 40 -3.93 16.28 2.77
C GLU A 40 -3.11 16.62 4.00
N LEU A 41 -1.79 16.47 3.89
CA LEU A 41 -0.86 17.00 4.89
C LEU A 41 -0.98 18.51 4.78
N ALA A 42 -1.86 19.10 5.58
CA ALA A 42 -1.96 20.55 5.69
C ALA A 42 -0.56 21.08 6.01
N ASP A 43 0.00 21.86 5.08
CA ASP A 43 1.28 22.53 5.22
C ASP A 43 1.28 23.36 6.51
N LYS A 44 1.89 22.82 7.57
CA LYS A 44 2.22 23.58 8.76
C LYS A 44 3.67 24.03 8.67
N GLU A 45 3.91 24.98 7.77
CA GLU A 45 4.92 25.99 8.03
C GLU A 45 4.40 26.95 9.11
N THR A 46 4.70 26.66 10.37
CA THR A 46 4.88 27.72 11.39
C THR A 46 6.00 27.32 12.34
N LYS A 47 7.13 28.02 12.21
CA LYS A 47 8.17 28.21 13.23
C LYS A 47 7.58 28.80 14.52
N ALA A 48 8.37 28.72 15.60
CA ALA A 48 8.22 29.30 16.96
C ALA A 48 7.69 28.30 18.00
N GLU A 49 8.32 28.00 19.13
CA GLU A 49 9.34 28.73 19.88
C GLU A 49 10.16 27.80 20.79
N LYS A 50 11.43 28.14 20.93
CA LYS A 50 12.37 27.63 21.92
C LYS A 50 12.18 28.46 23.21
N LYS A 51 11.89 27.82 24.35
CA LYS A 51 12.11 28.40 25.69
C LYS A 51 12.31 27.25 26.68
N GLU A 52 13.56 26.83 26.90
CA GLU A 52 14.40 27.22 28.05
C GLU A 52 13.92 26.72 29.43
N ARG A 53 14.68 25.73 29.94
CA ARG A 53 15.21 25.57 31.31
C ARG A 53 14.50 26.27 32.49
N LYS A 54 14.04 25.47 33.47
CA LYS A 54 14.44 25.38 34.91
C LYS A 54 13.25 24.84 35.73
N THR A 55 13.38 23.66 36.32
CA THR A 55 13.69 23.39 37.75
C THR A 55 12.48 23.60 38.68
N ALA A 56 12.05 22.52 39.32
CA ALA A 56 11.41 22.53 40.63
C ALA A 56 12.30 21.69 41.56
#